data_AF-A0A7Y1US86-F1
#
_entry.id   AF-A0A7Y1US86-F1
#
_cell.length_a   1.000
_cell.length_b   1.000
_cell.length_c   1.000
_cell.angle_alpha   90.00
_cell.angle_beta   90.00
_cell.angle_gamma   90.00
#
_symmetry.space_group_name_H-M   'P 1'
#
loop_
_entity.id
_entity.type
_entity.pdbx_description
1 polymer ?
#
loop_
_entity_poly.entity_id
_entity_poly.type
_entity_poly.pdbx_seq_one_letter_code
_entity_poly.pdbx_strand_id
1 'polypeptide(L)' 'MAELDVDALIGRFRERAQAVQERGLPPVAGDERQLFLKQAELDFLDFSLVGNANWAVEEGHLVLRIPLGNSG' A
#
# COMPACT_ATOMS: atom_id res chain seq x y z
N MET A 1 17.77 -8.80 -18.27
CA MET A 1 16.44 -8.68 -17.64
C MET A 1 16.69 -8.14 -16.25
N ALA A 2 15.94 -7.14 -15.79
CA ALA A 2 16.09 -6.65 -14.42
C ALA A 2 15.78 -7.80 -13.45
N GLU A 3 16.67 -8.03 -12.50
CA GLU A 3 16.45 -8.99 -11.41
C GLU A 3 15.26 -8.52 -10.56
N LEU A 4 14.41 -9.45 -10.12
CA LEU A 4 13.23 -9.10 -9.32
C LEU A 4 13.68 -8.73 -7.90
N ASP A 5 13.76 -7.43 -7.63
CA ASP A 5 14.00 -6.89 -6.29
C ASP A 5 12.67 -6.68 -5.56
N VAL A 6 12.32 -7.65 -4.71
CA VAL A 6 11.07 -7.65 -3.93
C VAL A 6 11.14 -6.63 -2.78
N ASP A 7 12.31 -6.41 -2.19
CA ASP A 7 12.47 -5.42 -1.13
C ASP A 7 12.25 -4.00 -1.66
N ALA A 8 12.81 -3.69 -2.84
CA ALA A 8 12.53 -2.44 -3.53
C ALA A 8 11.05 -2.32 -3.93
N LEU A 9 10.39 -3.43 -4.30
CA LEU A 9 8.94 -3.43 -4.56
C LEU A 9 8.16 -3.01 -3.31
N ILE A 10 8.40 -3.67 -2.18
CA ILE A 10 7.75 -3.36 -0.90
C ILE A 10 8.06 -1.91 -0.47
N GLY A 11 9.30 -1.46 -0.65
CA GLY A 11 9.73 -0.08 -0.39
C GLY A 11 8.86 0.94 -1.14
N ARG A 12 8.66 0.76 -2.46
CA ARG A 12 7.78 1.63 -3.26
C ARG A 12 6.34 1.66 -2.77
N PHE A 13 5.83 0.56 -2.21
CA PHE A 13 4.48 0.53 -1.63
C PHE A 13 4.40 1.30 -0.30
N ARG A 14 5.42 1.20 0.56
CA ARG A 14 5.52 2.03 1.77
C ARG A 14 5.56 3.53 1.44
N GLU A 15 6.38 3.92 0.48
CA GLU A 15 6.47 5.31 0.00
C GLU A 15 5.12 5.81 -0.51
N ARG A 16 4.39 4.99 -1.28
CA ARG A 16 3.04 5.36 -1.73
C ARG A 16 2.03 5.49 -0.60
N ALA A 17 2.06 4.61 0.40
CA ALA A 17 1.19 4.74 1.57
C ALA A 17 1.44 6.06 2.31
N GLN A 18 2.72 6.42 2.51
CA GLN A 18 3.10 7.70 3.11
C GLN A 18 2.65 8.88 2.25
N ALA A 19 2.85 8.83 0.93
CA ALA A 19 2.44 9.89 0.02
C ALA A 19 0.91 10.13 0.01
N VAL A 20 0.09 9.09 0.25
CA VAL A 20 -1.37 9.23 0.38
C VAL A 20 -1.75 9.97 1.66
N GLN A 21 -0.98 9.84 2.74
CA GLN A 21 -1.21 10.60 3.98
C GLN A 21 -0.72 12.04 3.86
N GLU A 22 0.39 12.26 3.15
CA GLU A 22 1.00 13.57 2.97
C GLU A 22 0.25 14.44 1.94
N ARG A 23 -0.46 13.83 0.97
CA ARG A 23 -1.21 14.59 -0.03
C ARG A 23 -2.35 15.36 0.65
N GLY A 24 -2.35 16.67 0.47
CA GLY A 24 -3.51 17.50 0.83
C GLY A 24 -4.73 17.15 -0.02
N LEU A 25 -5.93 17.37 0.52
CA LEU A 25 -7.15 17.24 -0.25
C LEU A 25 -7.21 18.32 -1.34
N PRO A 26 -7.60 17.96 -2.58
CA PRO A 26 -7.84 18.95 -3.61
C PRO A 26 -8.96 19.91 -3.18
N PRO A 27 -8.99 21.14 -3.72
CA PRO A 27 -10.01 22.15 -3.38
C PRO A 27 -11.36 21.83 -4.03
N VAL A 28 -11.93 20.68 -3.69
CA VAL A 28 -13.24 20.17 -4.13
C VAL A 28 -14.26 20.26 -3.00
N ALA A 29 -15.54 20.42 -3.34
CA ALA A 29 -16.63 20.60 -2.38
C ALA A 29 -17.71 19.51 -2.53
N GLY A 30 -18.58 19.40 -1.53
CA GLY A 30 -19.72 18.49 -1.57
C GLY A 30 -19.34 17.01 -1.77
N ASP A 31 -20.09 16.32 -2.61
CA ASP A 31 -19.99 14.87 -2.83
C ASP A 31 -18.64 14.47 -3.43
N GLU A 32 -18.04 15.31 -4.28
CA GLU A 32 -16.73 15.05 -4.88
C GLU A 32 -15.64 14.94 -3.81
N ARG A 33 -15.70 15.79 -2.78
CA ARG A 33 -14.74 15.73 -1.66
C ARG A 33 -14.81 14.39 -0.92
N GLN A 34 -16.01 13.83 -0.74
CA GLN A 34 -16.20 12.54 -0.08
C GLN A 34 -15.64 11.39 -0.91
N LEU A 35 -15.75 11.46 -2.23
CA LEU A 35 -15.14 10.49 -3.13
C LEU A 35 -13.61 10.50 -3.04
N PHE A 36 -12.99 11.68 -2.98
CA PHE A 36 -11.53 11.79 -2.80
C PHE A 36 -11.05 11.24 -1.46
N LEU A 37 -11.79 11.50 -0.38
CA LEU A 37 -11.50 10.93 0.95
C LEU A 37 -11.56 9.41 0.92
N LYS A 38 -12.66 8.85 0.42
CA LYS A 38 -12.84 7.40 0.32
C LYS A 38 -11.75 6.76 -0.54
N GLN A 39 -11.40 7.38 -1.66
CA GLN A 39 -10.30 6.89 -2.50
C GLN A 39 -8.97 6.91 -1.76
N ALA A 40 -8.68 7.98 -1.01
CA ALA A 40 -7.47 8.06 -0.20
C ALA A 40 -7.41 6.99 0.90
N GLU A 41 -8.53 6.70 1.55
CA GLU A 41 -8.60 5.63 2.55
C GLU A 41 -8.32 4.26 1.94
N LEU A 42 -8.90 3.96 0.78
CA LEU A 42 -8.66 2.71 0.05
C LEU A 42 -7.22 2.61 -0.44
N ASP A 43 -6.70 3.66 -1.09
CA ASP A 43 -5.31 3.72 -1.56
C ASP A 43 -4.33 3.48 -0.40
N PHE A 44 -4.56 4.15 0.73
CA PHE A 44 -3.72 4.01 1.91
C PHE A 44 -3.75 2.59 2.45
N LEU A 45 -4.94 1.99 2.60
CA LEU A 45 -5.11 0.63 3.06
C LEU A 45 -4.35 -0.35 2.17
N ASP A 46 -4.59 -0.30 0.85
CA ASP A 46 -4.01 -1.23 -0.12
C ASP A 46 -2.49 -1.12 -0.17
N PHE A 47 -1.95 0.10 -0.16
CA PHE A 47 -0.51 0.30 -0.13
C PHE A 47 0.12 -0.13 1.19
N SER A 48 -0.57 0.09 2.31
CA SER A 48 -0.10 -0.35 3.63
C SER A 48 -0.08 -1.87 3.76
N LEU A 49 -1.05 -2.58 3.18
CA LEU A 49 -1.09 -4.04 3.19
C LEU A 49 0.14 -4.64 2.51
N VAL A 50 0.45 -4.20 1.28
CA VAL A 50 1.64 -4.69 0.56
C VAL A 50 2.93 -4.15 1.17
N GLY A 51 2.94 -2.88 1.60
CA GLY A 51 4.11 -2.25 2.22
C GLY A 51 4.52 -2.91 3.55
N ASN A 52 3.60 -3.54 4.27
CA ASN A 52 3.90 -4.27 5.50
C ASN A 52 4.06 -5.78 5.31
N ALA A 53 4.02 -6.27 4.08
CA ALA A 53 4.17 -7.70 3.83
C ALA A 53 5.60 -8.17 4.10
N ASN A 54 5.73 -9.38 4.65
CA ASN A 54 6.93 -10.20 4.56
C ASN A 54 6.87 -11.03 3.29
N TRP A 55 8.01 -11.36 2.68
CA TRP A 55 8.04 -12.15 1.46
C TRP A 55 8.92 -13.38 1.54
N ALA A 56 8.57 -14.39 0.75
CA ALA A 56 9.36 -15.60 0.54
C ALA A 56 9.15 -16.12 -0.89
N VAL A 57 10.06 -16.98 -1.37
CA VAL A 57 9.86 -17.75 -2.60
C VAL A 57 9.56 -19.18 -2.23
N GLU A 58 8.37 -19.65 -2.60
CA GLU A 58 7.87 -20.99 -2.29
C GLU A 58 7.37 -21.64 -3.58
N GLU A 59 7.91 -22.82 -3.89
CA GLU A 59 7.52 -23.59 -5.10
C GLU A 59 7.58 -22.77 -6.40
N GLY A 60 8.53 -21.83 -6.50
CA GLY A 60 8.68 -20.93 -7.66
C GLY A 60 7.73 -19.73 -7.68
N HIS A 61 7.00 -19.48 -6.59
CA HIS A 61 6.07 -18.36 -6.45
C HIS A 61 6.56 -17.36 -5.40
N LEU A 62 6.33 -16.07 -5.67
CA LEU A 62 6.46 -15.02 -4.65
C LEU A 62 5.25 -15.08 -3.73
N VAL A 63 5.48 -15.34 -2.45
CA VAL A 63 4.46 -15.34 -1.41
C VAL A 63 4.62 -14.09 -0.56
N LEU A 64 3.55 -13.29 -0.46
CA LEU A 64 3.47 -12.14 0.45
C LEU A 64 2.61 -12.51 1.65
N ARG A 65 3.19 -12.45 2.85
CA ARG A 65 2.50 -12.66 4.12
C ARG A 65 2.24 -11.31 4.75
N ILE A 66 0.96 -10.96 4.91
CA ILE A 66 0.55 -9.67 5.44
C ILE A 66 0.14 -9.87 6.91
N PRO A 67 0.79 -9.19 7.87
CA PRO A 67 0.40 -9.27 9.26
C PRO A 67 -0.97 -8.60 9.44
N LEU A 68 -1.95 -9.36 9.91
CA LEU A 68 -3.21 -8.80 10.39
C LEU A 68 -2.99 -8.44 11.85
N GLY A 69 -3.07 -7.15 12.18
CA GLY A 69 -2.87 -6.68 13.55
C GLY A 69 -3.71 -7.49 14.53
N ASN A 70 -3.04 -8.04 15.54
CA ASN A 70 -3.53 -8.96 16.57
C ASN A 70 -3.52 -10.46 16.18
N SER A 71 -2.34 -11.08 16.31
CA SER A 71 -2.20 -12.52 16.57
C SER A 71 -1.70 -12.69 18.00
N GLY A 72 -2.62 -12.56 18.95
CA GLY A 72 -2.49 -13.21 20.27
C GLY A 72 -3.00 -14.64 20.17
#